data_AF-A0A1G3PYW9-F1
#
_entry.id   AF-A0A1G3PYW9-F1
#
_cell.length_a   1.000
_cell.length_b   1.000
_cell.length_c   1.000
_cell.angle_alpha   90.00
_cell.angle_beta   90.00
_cell.angle_gamma   90.00
#
_symmetry.space_group_name_H-M   'P 1'
#
loop_
_entity.id
_entity.type
_entity.pdbx_description
1 polymer ?
#
loop_
_entity_poly.entity_id
_entity_poly.type
_entity_poly.pdbx_seq_one_letter_code
_entity_poly.pdbx_strand_id
1 'polypeptide(L)'
;MPDTVRHCEEFRLKLESMGLKAEWIFVSDYIKKYGIKGLKKPGPCTNKNEDSENSPSFSRWVSKPIDIITHKITLEAMEAYRSLGIISCLNQCKVKALYPGEYMRSWITHDIETLNDYPWVEKKYFTVKRKIHLSDRIKHLLAWGANSDARGWYPMWERTVERREALQEARMIADSAIRKFMRPGKKHAKQKYFPVIHSINLFPKTGRIIRISENEPVDIIDSKGYNLVSAVIPCAGKYEHILYIDSLPYSRETLVKKSALNPNFSVCAENKKEVKKGSMSLSHVNDKIIINNSTEKMCFSIEPFKILVKRLDKSLRPCAPEGESKISVRSGKYPILCFEKQLDYHVHYKGKFITDGKAVFARFKFYFSAPTLVDAKIPENTSKPDFAPGGIIALLETGTKGDIIYDVPFGETLHKNKDRCFIAALTHTICAGSDKGCLLSSAGGVQSFRVWGAKGELGMCLGRSETSGGRRKMNYSIGNDVYGVKADEDWYNEIFYGEYSQDFVIMPFTGSWQKKNIPTQGRAFALGPRLVESIYDPQCPAETLYCLKPDNVMIAGAFPQDRPPNA
;
A
#
# COMPACT_ATOMS: atom_id res chain seq x y z
N MET A 1 -35.01 12.86 12.03
CA MET A 1 -34.04 13.95 12.31
C MET A 1 -32.95 13.33 13.18
N PRO A 2 -31.65 13.44 12.82
CA PRO A 2 -30.59 12.80 13.61
C PRO A 2 -30.61 13.32 15.06
N ASP A 3 -30.34 12.45 16.04
CA ASP A 3 -30.39 12.80 17.48
C ASP A 3 -29.53 14.02 17.83
N THR A 4 -28.40 14.19 17.13
CA THR A 4 -27.53 15.36 17.26
C THR A 4 -28.26 16.67 16.99
N VAL A 5 -29.13 16.72 15.96
CA VAL A 5 -29.86 17.94 15.58
C VAL A 5 -30.99 18.23 16.57
N ARG A 6 -31.62 17.18 17.13
CA ARG A 6 -32.64 17.32 18.18
C ARG A 6 -32.04 17.90 19.48
N HIS A 7 -30.92 17.34 19.97
CA HIS A 7 -30.26 17.84 21.18
C HIS A 7 -29.72 19.27 21.02
N CYS A 8 -29.24 19.57 19.81
CA CYS A 8 -28.82 20.90 19.42
C CYS A 8 -29.97 21.92 19.50
N GLU A 9 -31.18 21.53 19.07
CA GLU A 9 -32.36 22.38 19.11
C GLU A 9 -32.92 22.55 20.54
N GLU A 10 -32.90 21.48 21.35
CA GLU A 10 -33.22 21.55 22.78
C GLU A 10 -32.26 22.50 23.53
N PHE A 11 -30.96 22.45 23.19
CA PHE A 11 -29.96 23.35 23.75
C PHE A 11 -30.18 24.80 23.32
N ARG A 12 -30.55 25.04 22.05
CA ARG A 12 -30.95 26.38 21.56
C ARG A 12 -32.10 26.95 22.38
N LEU A 13 -33.18 26.18 22.54
CA LEU A 13 -34.35 26.59 23.31
C LEU A 13 -34.02 26.88 24.78
N LYS A 14 -33.10 26.11 25.37
CA LYS A 14 -32.61 26.34 26.73
C LYS A 14 -31.84 27.66 26.85
N LEU A 15 -30.95 27.96 25.91
CA LEU A 15 -30.24 29.25 25.88
C LEU A 15 -31.21 30.43 25.74
N GLU A 16 -32.23 30.29 24.89
CA GLU A 16 -33.28 31.30 24.71
C GLU A 16 -34.11 31.52 25.98
N SER A 17 -34.44 30.45 26.72
CA SER A 17 -35.10 30.56 28.02
C SER A 17 -34.26 31.29 29.10
N MET A 18 -32.95 31.36 28.90
CA MET A 18 -32.01 32.11 29.75
C MET A 18 -31.80 33.56 29.26
N GLY A 19 -32.59 34.02 28.28
CA GLY A 19 -32.48 35.35 27.68
C GLY A 19 -31.30 35.51 26.71
N LEU A 20 -30.64 34.41 26.33
CA LEU A 20 -29.52 34.42 25.39
C LEU A 20 -30.04 34.17 23.97
N LYS A 21 -29.61 35.01 23.02
CA LYS A 21 -29.96 34.84 21.61
C LYS A 21 -29.07 33.75 21.00
N ALA A 22 -29.67 32.63 20.62
CA ALA A 22 -28.98 31.54 19.94
C ALA A 22 -29.39 31.50 18.46
N GLU A 23 -28.41 31.49 17.56
CA GLU A 23 -28.66 31.41 16.10
C GLU A 23 -27.92 30.21 15.50
N TRP A 24 -28.60 29.47 14.63
CA TRP A 24 -27.96 28.51 13.74
C TRP A 24 -27.29 29.26 12.61
N ILE A 25 -25.98 29.11 12.47
CA ILE A 25 -25.22 29.75 11.40
C ILE A 25 -24.16 28.79 10.88
N PHE A 26 -24.02 28.73 9.56
CA PHE A 26 -22.92 27.97 8.96
C PHE A 26 -21.60 28.64 9.30
N VAL A 27 -20.55 27.84 9.49
CA VAL A 27 -19.18 28.35 9.76
C VAL A 27 -18.77 29.39 8.71
N SER A 28 -19.15 29.19 7.44
CA SER A 28 -18.89 30.15 6.36
C SER A 28 -19.57 31.50 6.58
N ASP A 29 -20.80 31.52 7.06
CA ASP A 29 -21.59 32.74 7.27
C ASP A 29 -21.20 33.42 8.57
N TYR A 30 -20.83 32.64 9.59
CA TYR A 30 -20.24 33.14 10.83
C TYR A 30 -18.91 33.87 10.55
N ILE A 31 -18.02 33.27 9.75
CA ILE A 31 -16.76 33.89 9.35
C ILE A 31 -17.00 35.18 8.55
N LYS A 32 -18.00 35.20 7.65
CA LYS A 32 -18.38 36.43 6.93
C LYS A 32 -18.93 37.51 7.86
N LYS A 33 -19.75 37.13 8.84
CA LYS A 33 -20.46 38.06 9.75
C LYS A 33 -19.55 38.65 10.82
N TYR A 34 -18.63 37.85 11.37
CA TYR A 34 -17.82 38.24 12.53
C TYR A 34 -16.32 38.34 12.23
N GLY A 35 -15.89 37.97 11.03
CA GLY A 35 -14.48 37.95 10.63
C GLY A 35 -13.68 36.86 11.35
N ILE A 36 -12.38 36.86 11.10
CA ILE A 36 -11.42 35.95 11.74
C ILE A 36 -10.33 36.83 12.36
N LYS A 37 -10.19 36.81 13.70
CA LYS A 37 -9.17 37.58 14.45
C LYS A 37 -7.71 37.13 14.19
N GLY A 38 -7.53 36.15 13.31
CA GLY A 38 -6.23 35.64 12.88
C GLY A 38 -6.35 34.18 12.44
N LEU A 39 -5.78 33.85 11.30
CA LEU A 39 -5.56 32.45 10.93
C LEU A 39 -4.29 31.97 11.60
N LYS A 40 -4.40 31.35 12.77
CA LYS A 40 -3.40 30.35 13.14
C LYS A 40 -3.67 29.16 12.23
N LYS A 41 -2.88 29.01 11.17
CA LYS A 41 -2.72 27.73 10.51
C LYS A 41 -1.83 26.91 11.43
N PRO A 42 -2.34 25.99 12.27
CA PRO A 42 -1.46 24.93 12.74
C PRO A 42 -0.91 24.29 11.46
N GLY A 43 0.39 24.38 11.24
CA GLY A 43 1.02 23.48 10.29
C GLY A 43 0.64 22.05 10.72
N PRO A 44 0.51 21.10 9.78
CA PRO A 44 0.31 19.69 10.13
C PRO A 44 1.42 19.17 11.08
N CYS A 45 2.50 19.92 11.20
CA CYS A 45 3.65 19.73 12.04
C CYS A 45 3.66 20.89 13.05
N THR A 46 3.71 20.58 14.35
CA THR A 46 4.26 21.50 15.35
C THR A 46 5.58 22.06 14.81
N ASN A 47 5.85 23.37 14.94
CA ASN A 47 7.02 24.15 14.52
C ASN A 47 8.44 23.54 14.76
N LYS A 48 8.67 22.26 14.47
CA LYS A 48 9.89 21.50 14.65
C LYS A 48 10.37 21.05 13.26
N ASN A 49 11.68 21.07 13.06
CA ASN A 49 12.27 20.60 11.80
C ASN A 49 11.99 19.10 11.62
N GLU A 50 11.30 18.75 10.55
CA GLU A 50 10.98 17.36 10.16
C GLU A 50 12.18 16.69 9.52
N ASP A 51 13.24 16.49 10.29
CA ASP A 51 14.49 15.93 9.77
C ASP A 51 15.22 15.12 10.85
N SER A 52 14.56 14.70 11.93
CA SER A 52 15.22 13.98 13.02
C SER A 52 14.38 12.83 13.57
N GLU A 53 15.03 11.86 14.19
CA GLU A 53 14.36 10.73 14.84
C GLU A 53 13.30 11.15 15.86
N ASN A 54 13.55 12.23 16.61
CA ASN A 54 12.66 12.76 17.65
C ASN A 54 11.57 13.71 17.12
N SER A 55 11.62 14.04 15.83
CA SER A 55 10.61 14.84 15.13
C SER A 55 10.36 14.24 13.76
N PRO A 56 9.79 13.01 13.72
CA PRO A 56 9.54 12.31 12.47
C PRO A 56 8.60 13.15 11.58
N SER A 57 8.78 13.05 10.27
CA SER A 57 7.89 13.69 9.28
C SER A 57 6.47 13.08 9.32
N PHE A 58 5.73 13.13 8.22
CA PHE A 58 4.43 12.46 8.07
C PHE A 58 4.48 10.94 8.30
N SER A 59 5.67 10.33 8.41
CA SER A 59 5.86 8.89 8.66
C SER A 59 5.01 8.40 9.82
N ARG A 60 4.90 9.21 10.87
CA ARG A 60 4.09 8.91 12.07
C ARG A 60 2.61 8.61 11.80
N TRP A 61 2.07 9.14 10.70
CA TRP A 61 0.66 8.97 10.30
C TRP A 61 0.44 7.84 9.31
N VAL A 62 1.52 7.15 8.90
CA VAL A 62 1.49 6.12 7.85
C VAL A 62 2.24 4.85 8.25
N SER A 63 2.66 4.74 9.52
CA SER A 63 3.33 3.55 10.06
C SER A 63 2.35 2.51 10.63
N LYS A 64 1.05 2.79 10.66
CA LYS A 64 0.08 1.88 11.27
C LYS A 64 -0.24 0.72 10.32
N PRO A 65 -0.49 -0.50 10.82
CA PRO A 65 -0.86 -1.63 9.97
C PRO A 65 -2.05 -1.33 9.05
N ILE A 66 -3.07 -0.63 9.57
CA ILE A 66 -4.26 -0.31 8.79
C ILE A 66 -3.99 0.77 7.73
N ASP A 67 -3.13 1.74 8.03
CA ASP A 67 -2.69 2.77 7.08
C ASP A 67 -1.88 2.14 5.95
N ILE A 68 -0.98 1.21 6.27
CA ILE A 68 -0.20 0.43 5.30
C ILE A 68 -1.12 -0.34 4.35
N ILE A 69 -2.13 -1.04 4.89
CA ILE A 69 -3.12 -1.77 4.09
C ILE A 69 -3.94 -0.80 3.21
N THR A 70 -4.37 0.33 3.78
CA THR A 70 -5.17 1.33 3.06
C THR A 70 -4.37 1.96 1.93
N HIS A 71 -3.09 2.27 2.15
CA HIS A 71 -2.20 2.77 1.12
C HIS A 71 -1.99 1.77 -0.01
N LYS A 72 -1.80 0.47 0.31
CA LYS A 72 -1.73 -0.58 -0.72
C LYS A 72 -2.96 -0.57 -1.62
N ILE A 73 -4.16 -0.53 -1.04
CA ILE A 73 -5.43 -0.52 -1.78
C ILE A 73 -5.54 0.79 -2.59
N THR A 74 -5.08 1.91 -2.05
CA THR A 74 -5.03 3.21 -2.74
C THR A 74 -4.17 3.13 -4.00
N LEU A 75 -2.94 2.60 -3.87
CA LEU A 75 -2.03 2.40 -5.00
C LEU A 75 -2.64 1.49 -6.07
N GLU A 76 -3.26 0.36 -5.67
CA GLU A 76 -3.90 -0.58 -6.59
C GLU A 76 -5.09 0.05 -7.35
N ALA A 77 -5.87 0.89 -6.68
CA ALA A 77 -7.02 1.59 -7.26
C ALA A 77 -6.57 2.72 -8.21
N MET A 78 -5.55 3.50 -7.83
CA MET A 78 -4.95 4.52 -8.70
C MET A 78 -4.35 3.89 -9.96
N GLU A 79 -3.64 2.77 -9.84
CA GLU A 79 -3.11 2.03 -10.99
C GLU A 79 -4.21 1.44 -11.88
N ALA A 80 -5.33 1.01 -11.30
CA ALA A 80 -6.48 0.55 -12.07
C ALA A 80 -7.06 1.68 -12.92
N TYR A 81 -7.21 2.85 -12.31
CA TYR A 81 -7.71 4.04 -12.99
C TYR A 81 -6.76 4.53 -14.09
N ARG A 82 -5.44 4.53 -13.82
CA ARG A 82 -4.40 4.87 -14.80
C ARG A 82 -4.40 3.91 -16.00
N SER A 83 -4.50 2.60 -15.73
CA SER A 83 -4.61 1.55 -16.75
C SER A 83 -5.86 1.72 -17.59
N LEU A 84 -7.01 2.00 -16.95
CA LEU A 84 -8.27 2.26 -17.65
C LEU A 84 -8.15 3.45 -18.60
N GLY A 85 -7.54 4.56 -18.14
CA GLY A 85 -7.33 5.74 -18.96
C GLY A 85 -6.59 5.41 -20.25
N ILE A 86 -5.45 4.74 -20.13
CA ILE A 86 -4.62 4.34 -21.28
C ILE A 86 -5.36 3.39 -22.22
N ILE A 87 -6.01 2.35 -21.70
CA ILE A 87 -6.78 1.40 -22.51
C ILE A 87 -7.97 2.09 -23.21
N SER A 88 -8.60 3.06 -22.56
CA SER A 88 -9.71 3.81 -23.14
C SER A 88 -9.29 4.68 -24.33
N CYS A 89 -8.09 5.29 -24.27
CA CYS A 89 -7.52 6.04 -25.40
C CYS A 89 -7.34 5.14 -26.64
N LEU A 90 -6.80 3.93 -26.45
CA LEU A 90 -6.53 3.01 -27.56
C LEU A 90 -7.82 2.55 -28.25
N ASN A 91 -8.90 2.38 -27.49
CA ASN A 91 -10.17 1.90 -28.03
C ASN A 91 -11.05 3.01 -28.61
N GLN A 92 -10.68 4.29 -28.49
CA GLN A 92 -11.48 5.46 -28.91
C GLN A 92 -12.94 5.44 -28.39
N CYS A 93 -13.21 4.67 -27.34
CA CYS A 93 -14.56 4.25 -27.00
C CYS A 93 -15.11 5.10 -25.85
N LYS A 94 -16.28 5.72 -26.09
CA LYS A 94 -17.13 6.29 -25.05
C LYS A 94 -17.80 5.13 -24.28
N VAL A 95 -17.27 4.77 -23.11
CA VAL A 95 -17.93 3.77 -22.24
C VAL A 95 -19.28 4.32 -21.83
N LYS A 96 -20.36 3.71 -22.30
CA LYS A 96 -21.66 3.86 -21.65
C LYS A 96 -21.57 3.18 -20.30
N ALA A 97 -21.90 3.93 -19.24
CA ALA A 97 -21.94 3.42 -17.88
C ALA A 97 -22.76 2.14 -17.83
N LEU A 98 -22.11 1.03 -17.53
CA LEU A 98 -22.77 -0.18 -17.06
C LEU A 98 -22.15 -0.41 -15.70
N TYR A 99 -22.89 0.03 -14.68
CA TYR A 99 -22.60 -0.27 -13.29
C TYR A 99 -22.42 -1.80 -13.19
N PRO A 100 -21.26 -2.29 -12.72
CA PRO A 100 -21.28 -3.62 -12.12
C PRO A 100 -22.37 -3.58 -11.04
N GLY A 101 -23.14 -4.67 -10.88
CA GLY A 101 -24.21 -4.75 -9.89
C GLY A 101 -23.77 -4.27 -8.51
N GLU A 102 -24.74 -3.90 -7.65
CA GLU A 102 -24.52 -3.30 -6.34
C GLU A 102 -23.31 -3.91 -5.63
N TYR A 103 -22.27 -3.11 -5.40
CA TYR A 103 -21.19 -3.48 -4.51
C TYR A 103 -21.80 -3.66 -3.12
N MET A 104 -21.90 -4.91 -2.65
CA MET A 104 -22.44 -5.19 -1.32
C MET A 104 -21.46 -4.63 -0.29
N ARG A 105 -21.93 -3.60 0.42
CA ARG A 105 -21.19 -2.99 1.53
C ARG A 105 -21.20 -3.91 2.74
N SER A 106 -20.17 -3.78 3.57
CA SER A 106 -20.18 -4.36 4.90
C SER A 106 -21.33 -3.79 5.72
N TRP A 107 -21.96 -4.63 6.55
CA TRP A 107 -22.92 -4.17 7.55
C TRP A 107 -22.31 -3.15 8.53
N ILE A 108 -20.98 -3.20 8.71
CA ILE A 108 -20.20 -2.29 9.56
C ILE A 108 -20.25 -0.83 9.05
N THR A 109 -20.43 -0.63 7.74
CA THR A 109 -20.39 0.70 7.10
C THR A 109 -21.77 1.23 6.77
N HIS A 110 -22.85 0.53 7.17
CA HIS A 110 -24.22 0.84 6.77
C HIS A 110 -24.70 2.23 7.24
N ASP A 111 -24.29 2.62 8.46
CA ASP A 111 -24.68 3.89 9.08
C ASP A 111 -23.69 5.04 8.82
N ILE A 112 -22.64 4.78 8.03
CA ILE A 112 -21.66 5.80 7.68
C ILE A 112 -22.01 6.48 6.38
N GLU A 113 -21.88 7.79 6.38
CA GLU A 113 -21.99 8.63 5.21
C GLU A 113 -21.04 8.17 4.10
N THR A 114 -21.60 8.00 2.91
CA THR A 114 -20.91 7.49 1.74
C THR A 114 -21.07 8.41 0.55
N LEU A 115 -20.29 8.11 -0.47
CA LEU A 115 -20.36 8.80 -1.75
C LEU A 115 -21.76 8.75 -2.41
N ASN A 116 -22.58 7.73 -2.11
CA ASN A 116 -23.95 7.64 -2.63
C ASN A 116 -24.90 8.67 -2.01
N ASP A 117 -24.55 9.25 -0.86
CA ASP A 117 -25.28 10.35 -0.23
C ASP A 117 -25.04 11.68 -0.94
N TYR A 118 -24.04 11.72 -1.84
CA TYR A 118 -23.64 12.89 -2.63
C TYR A 118 -23.66 12.66 -4.15
N PRO A 119 -24.75 12.16 -4.75
CA PRO A 119 -24.80 11.87 -6.18
C PRO A 119 -24.70 13.14 -7.04
N TRP A 120 -24.93 14.31 -6.44
CA TRP A 120 -24.80 15.61 -7.08
C TRP A 120 -23.34 16.06 -7.25
N VAL A 121 -22.39 15.53 -6.47
CA VAL A 121 -20.96 15.90 -6.54
C VAL A 121 -20.36 15.52 -7.90
N GLU A 122 -20.69 14.34 -8.41
CA GLU A 122 -20.28 13.89 -9.75
C GLU A 122 -20.78 14.86 -10.81
N LYS A 123 -22.09 15.15 -10.80
CA LYS A 123 -22.74 16.09 -11.73
C LYS A 123 -22.13 17.49 -11.67
N LYS A 124 -21.79 17.97 -10.48
CA LYS A 124 -21.33 19.34 -10.27
C LYS A 124 -19.84 19.53 -10.58
N TYR A 125 -18.99 18.59 -10.17
CA TYR A 125 -17.54 18.78 -10.17
C TYR A 125 -16.77 17.87 -11.12
N PHE A 126 -17.35 16.71 -11.50
CA PHE A 126 -16.65 15.73 -12.32
C PHE A 126 -17.18 15.66 -13.76
N THR A 127 -18.47 15.92 -14.00
CA THR A 127 -19.03 15.82 -15.37
C THR A 127 -18.73 17.03 -16.25
N VAL A 128 -18.49 16.76 -17.54
CA VAL A 128 -18.52 17.75 -18.62
C VAL A 128 -19.89 17.64 -19.31
N LYS A 129 -20.65 18.75 -19.42
CA LYS A 129 -22.01 18.77 -19.99
C LYS A 129 -23.07 17.93 -19.24
N ARG A 130 -22.93 17.73 -17.92
CA ARG A 130 -23.88 17.01 -17.04
C ARG A 130 -24.09 15.52 -17.36
N LYS A 131 -23.22 14.89 -18.17
CA LYS A 131 -23.25 13.44 -18.43
C LYS A 131 -22.17 12.75 -17.57
N ILE A 132 -22.59 11.84 -16.72
CA ILE A 132 -21.69 11.08 -15.83
C ILE A 132 -21.04 9.95 -16.62
N HIS A 133 -19.71 9.94 -16.67
CA HIS A 133 -18.93 8.84 -17.21
C HIS A 133 -18.43 7.92 -16.09
N LEU A 134 -18.13 6.67 -16.42
CA LEU A 134 -17.59 5.69 -15.48
C LEU A 134 -16.27 6.16 -14.83
N SER A 135 -15.44 6.85 -15.60
CA SER A 135 -14.20 7.47 -15.13
C SER A 135 -14.46 8.56 -14.09
N ASP A 136 -15.57 9.30 -14.16
CA ASP A 136 -15.92 10.34 -13.20
C ASP A 136 -16.34 9.73 -11.86
N ARG A 137 -17.09 8.62 -11.90
CA ARG A 137 -17.40 7.82 -10.71
C ARG A 137 -16.14 7.27 -10.04
N ILE A 138 -15.20 6.70 -10.82
CA ILE A 138 -13.93 6.20 -10.29
C ILE A 138 -13.12 7.35 -9.65
N LYS A 139 -13.03 8.51 -10.31
CA LYS A 139 -12.36 9.69 -9.73
C LYS A 139 -13.01 10.12 -8.42
N HIS A 140 -14.35 10.13 -8.35
CA HIS A 140 -15.06 10.50 -7.14
C HIS A 140 -14.80 9.49 -6.02
N LEU A 141 -14.86 8.18 -6.30
CA LEU A 141 -14.50 7.12 -5.34
C LEU A 141 -13.05 7.21 -4.86
N LEU A 142 -12.10 7.49 -5.76
CA LEU A 142 -10.70 7.70 -5.42
C LEU A 142 -10.52 8.93 -4.53
N ALA A 143 -11.12 10.06 -4.91
CA ALA A 143 -11.07 11.29 -4.13
C ALA A 143 -11.75 11.12 -2.78
N TRP A 144 -12.85 10.37 -2.71
CA TRP A 144 -13.56 10.05 -1.48
C TRP A 144 -12.71 9.16 -0.58
N GLY A 145 -12.23 8.01 -1.07
CA GLY A 145 -11.40 7.10 -0.30
C GLY A 145 -10.08 7.74 0.18
N ALA A 146 -9.44 8.56 -0.66
CA ALA A 146 -8.20 9.25 -0.32
C ALA A 146 -8.40 10.43 0.63
N ASN A 147 -9.41 11.29 0.41
CA ASN A 147 -9.64 12.55 1.17
C ASN A 147 -10.72 12.44 2.24
N SER A 148 -11.13 11.24 2.65
CA SER A 148 -12.17 11.00 3.66
C SER A 148 -11.80 11.45 5.10
N ASP A 149 -10.87 12.40 5.21
CA ASP A 149 -10.75 13.39 6.29
C ASP A 149 -12.00 14.27 6.46
N ALA A 150 -13.01 14.14 5.59
CA ALA A 150 -14.33 14.76 5.70
C ALA A 150 -15.19 14.14 6.82
N ARG A 151 -14.63 14.10 8.04
CA ARG A 151 -15.20 14.52 9.33
C ARG A 151 -14.23 14.10 10.44
N GLY A 152 -13.12 14.84 10.50
CA GLY A 152 -12.30 15.04 11.69
C GLY A 152 -11.39 13.87 12.03
N TRP A 153 -10.06 14.06 11.97
CA TRP A 153 -9.06 13.92 13.06
C TRP A 153 -9.19 12.75 14.08
N TYR A 154 -10.04 11.76 13.82
CA TYR A 154 -10.53 10.73 14.71
C TYR A 154 -10.66 9.41 13.94
N PRO A 155 -9.88 8.37 14.27
CA PRO A 155 -9.91 7.10 13.55
C PRO A 155 -11.16 6.30 13.96
N MET A 156 -12.24 6.42 13.18
CA MET A 156 -13.36 5.47 13.25
C MET A 156 -13.01 4.23 12.40
N TRP A 157 -13.10 3.04 13.01
CA TRP A 157 -12.80 1.77 12.34
C TRP A 157 -13.67 1.61 11.09
N GLU A 158 -14.96 1.90 11.24
CA GLU A 158 -15.99 1.86 10.22
C GLU A 158 -15.65 2.80 9.06
N ARG A 159 -15.14 4.01 9.34
CA ARG A 159 -14.70 4.94 8.29
C ARG A 159 -13.49 4.42 7.54
N THR A 160 -12.57 3.74 8.23
CA THR A 160 -11.40 3.11 7.59
C THR A 160 -11.79 1.90 6.74
N VAL A 161 -12.81 1.15 7.16
CA VAL A 161 -13.42 0.10 6.32
C VAL A 161 -14.08 0.73 5.09
N GLU A 162 -14.90 1.77 5.26
CA GLU A 162 -15.60 2.47 4.17
C GLU A 162 -14.62 3.06 3.13
N ARG A 163 -13.52 3.66 3.58
CA ARG A 163 -12.44 4.14 2.67
C ARG A 163 -11.90 3.02 1.79
N ARG A 164 -11.60 1.87 2.40
CA ARG A 164 -11.09 0.70 1.67
C ARG A 164 -12.14 0.16 0.71
N GLU A 165 -13.41 0.12 1.11
CA GLU A 165 -14.53 -0.26 0.25
C GLU A 165 -14.65 0.67 -0.96
N ALA A 166 -14.58 1.99 -0.79
CA ALA A 166 -14.63 2.95 -1.89
C ALA A 166 -13.47 2.78 -2.88
N LEU A 167 -12.25 2.55 -2.38
CA LEU A 167 -11.08 2.28 -3.22
C LEU A 167 -11.17 0.92 -3.94
N GLN A 168 -11.71 -0.10 -3.28
CA GLN A 168 -11.97 -1.41 -3.88
C GLN A 168 -13.06 -1.32 -4.97
N GLU A 169 -14.13 -0.58 -4.73
CA GLU A 169 -15.17 -0.28 -5.72
C GLU A 169 -14.56 0.43 -6.94
N ALA A 170 -13.74 1.47 -6.72
CA ALA A 170 -13.02 2.17 -7.80
C ALA A 170 -12.18 1.20 -8.66
N ARG A 171 -11.40 0.34 -8.00
CA ARG A 171 -10.59 -0.70 -8.65
C ARG A 171 -11.45 -1.68 -9.45
N MET A 172 -12.52 -2.20 -8.86
CA MET A 172 -13.42 -3.17 -9.49
C MET A 172 -14.12 -2.61 -10.72
N ILE A 173 -14.60 -1.37 -10.64
CA ILE A 173 -15.22 -0.66 -11.76
C ILE A 173 -14.20 -0.50 -12.89
N ALA A 174 -12.97 -0.08 -12.58
CA ALA A 174 -11.91 0.06 -13.58
C ALA A 174 -11.57 -1.28 -14.25
N ASP A 175 -11.40 -2.36 -13.48
CA ASP A 175 -11.11 -3.70 -14.03
C ASP A 175 -12.26 -4.24 -14.88
N SER A 176 -13.50 -3.97 -14.49
CA SER A 176 -14.69 -4.34 -15.28
C SER A 176 -14.70 -3.62 -16.64
N ALA A 177 -14.35 -2.33 -16.64
CA ALA A 177 -14.27 -1.54 -17.87
C ALA A 177 -13.11 -2.00 -18.77
N ILE A 178 -11.92 -2.24 -18.20
CA ILE A 178 -10.78 -2.80 -18.93
C ILE A 178 -11.17 -4.14 -19.57
N ARG A 179 -11.77 -5.06 -18.83
CA ARG A 179 -12.26 -6.34 -19.38
C ARG A 179 -13.18 -6.16 -20.57
N LYS A 180 -14.09 -5.18 -20.52
CA LYS A 180 -15.01 -4.87 -21.62
C LYS A 180 -14.29 -4.31 -22.84
N PHE A 181 -13.31 -3.43 -22.64
CA PHE A 181 -12.49 -2.90 -23.72
C PHE A 181 -11.60 -3.95 -24.38
N MET A 182 -11.20 -4.96 -23.61
CA MET A 182 -10.41 -6.07 -24.14
C MET A 182 -11.28 -7.16 -24.81
N ARG A 183 -12.62 -6.98 -24.87
CA ARG A 183 -13.51 -7.88 -25.63
C ARG A 183 -13.25 -7.75 -27.13
N PRO A 184 -13.03 -8.87 -27.86
CA PRO A 184 -13.09 -8.85 -29.31
C PRO A 184 -14.45 -8.30 -29.79
N GLY A 185 -14.44 -7.50 -30.86
CA GLY A 185 -15.68 -7.08 -31.51
C GLY A 185 -16.50 -8.27 -32.02
N LYS A 186 -17.80 -8.05 -32.33
CA LYS A 186 -18.76 -9.08 -32.77
C LYS A 186 -18.28 -10.00 -33.92
N LYS A 187 -17.26 -9.60 -34.68
CA LYS A 187 -16.68 -10.39 -35.79
C LYS A 187 -15.94 -11.67 -35.36
N HIS A 188 -15.58 -11.81 -34.08
CA HIS A 188 -14.80 -12.95 -33.55
C HIS A 188 -15.62 -13.95 -32.72
N ALA A 189 -16.95 -13.85 -32.71
CA ALA A 189 -17.83 -14.59 -31.81
C ALA A 189 -17.88 -16.13 -32.01
N LYS A 190 -17.23 -16.67 -33.06
CA LYS A 190 -17.20 -18.12 -33.36
C LYS A 190 -15.98 -18.87 -32.82
N GLN A 191 -15.07 -18.21 -32.10
CA GLN A 191 -13.82 -18.83 -31.62
C GLN A 191 -13.94 -19.41 -30.20
N LYS A 192 -13.13 -20.43 -29.90
CA LYS A 192 -13.06 -21.07 -28.56
C LYS A 192 -12.59 -20.05 -27.52
N TYR A 193 -13.34 -19.97 -26.43
CA TYR A 193 -13.05 -19.09 -25.30
C TYR A 193 -12.08 -19.77 -24.32
N PHE A 194 -10.98 -19.11 -23.98
CA PHE A 194 -10.04 -19.56 -22.95
C PHE A 194 -9.95 -18.53 -21.80
N PRO A 195 -9.72 -18.97 -20.56
CA PRO A 195 -9.29 -18.07 -19.50
C PRO A 195 -7.98 -17.38 -19.91
N VAL A 196 -7.97 -16.06 -19.88
CA VAL A 196 -6.81 -15.23 -20.22
C VAL A 196 -6.54 -14.21 -19.14
N ILE A 197 -5.28 -13.77 -19.06
CA ILE A 197 -4.85 -12.67 -18.20
C ILE A 197 -4.30 -11.57 -19.10
N HIS A 198 -4.92 -10.40 -19.09
CA HIS A 198 -4.34 -9.22 -19.72
C HIS A 198 -3.31 -8.61 -18.78
N SER A 199 -2.06 -8.59 -19.21
CA SER A 199 -0.94 -7.90 -18.56
C SER A 199 -0.81 -6.51 -19.16
N ILE A 200 -0.98 -5.46 -18.35
CA ILE A 200 -0.83 -4.06 -18.75
C ILE A 200 0.34 -3.48 -17.97
N ASN A 201 1.46 -3.23 -18.65
CA ASN A 201 2.63 -2.62 -18.05
C ASN A 201 2.67 -1.12 -18.37
N LEU A 202 2.74 -0.28 -17.35
CA LEU A 202 2.79 1.17 -17.48
C LEU A 202 4.10 1.77 -16.93
N PHE A 203 5.13 0.94 -16.92
CA PHE A 203 6.44 1.24 -16.41
C PHE A 203 7.51 0.88 -17.47
N PRO A 204 8.74 1.40 -17.34
CA PRO A 204 9.88 0.91 -18.09
C PRO A 204 10.11 -0.59 -17.90
N LYS A 205 10.93 -1.17 -18.78
CA LYS A 205 11.26 -2.58 -18.76
C LYS A 205 11.84 -2.97 -17.39
N THR A 206 11.06 -3.70 -16.62
CA THR A 206 11.43 -4.16 -15.28
C THR A 206 10.86 -5.57 -15.10
N GLY A 207 11.75 -6.54 -14.86
CA GLY A 207 11.32 -7.91 -14.55
C GLY A 207 10.63 -7.94 -13.19
N ARG A 208 9.49 -8.63 -13.09
CA ARG A 208 8.74 -8.73 -11.84
C ARG A 208 8.36 -10.16 -11.50
N ILE A 209 8.54 -10.49 -10.23
CA ILE A 209 7.97 -11.70 -9.64
C ILE A 209 6.56 -11.41 -9.15
N ILE A 210 5.57 -12.10 -9.71
CA ILE A 210 4.16 -11.96 -9.34
C ILE A 210 3.69 -13.28 -8.73
N ARG A 211 2.78 -13.19 -7.76
CA ARG A 211 2.17 -14.33 -7.11
C ARG A 211 0.67 -14.28 -7.35
N ILE A 212 0.11 -15.37 -7.86
CA ILE A 212 -1.34 -15.55 -7.99
C ILE A 212 -1.76 -16.79 -7.19
N SER A 213 -3.00 -16.80 -6.74
CA SER A 213 -3.56 -17.91 -5.97
C SER A 213 -4.74 -18.51 -6.73
N GLU A 214 -4.66 -19.81 -7.00
CA GLU A 214 -5.65 -20.54 -7.78
C GLU A 214 -6.14 -21.77 -7.01
N ASN A 215 -7.32 -22.27 -7.37
CA ASN A 215 -7.87 -23.49 -6.76
C ASN A 215 -7.22 -24.76 -7.32
N GLU A 216 -6.62 -24.67 -8.51
CA GLU A 216 -5.90 -25.76 -9.17
C GLU A 216 -4.55 -25.27 -9.71
N PRO A 217 -3.59 -26.16 -9.98
CA PRO A 217 -2.36 -25.79 -10.65
C PRO A 217 -2.61 -25.36 -12.11
N VAL A 218 -2.07 -24.20 -12.50
CA VAL A 218 -2.23 -23.62 -13.83
C VAL A 218 -0.89 -23.29 -14.48
N ASP A 219 -0.85 -23.36 -15.81
CA ASP A 219 0.18 -22.77 -16.65
C ASP A 219 -0.30 -21.40 -17.13
N ILE A 220 0.64 -20.45 -17.20
CA ILE A 220 0.40 -19.12 -17.75
C ILE A 220 1.39 -18.89 -18.86
N ILE A 221 0.87 -18.86 -20.08
CA ILE A 221 1.67 -18.85 -21.31
C ILE A 221 1.67 -17.47 -21.92
N ASP A 222 2.85 -16.95 -22.23
CA ASP A 222 3.02 -15.66 -22.91
C ASP A 222 2.72 -15.74 -24.42
N SER A 223 2.76 -14.60 -25.10
CA SER A 223 2.51 -14.52 -26.55
C SER A 223 3.56 -15.26 -27.40
N LYS A 224 4.68 -15.67 -26.82
CA LYS A 224 5.76 -16.43 -27.45
C LYS A 224 5.66 -17.94 -27.18
N GLY A 225 4.67 -18.37 -26.41
CA GLY A 225 4.47 -19.77 -26.04
C GLY A 225 5.27 -20.23 -24.81
N TYR A 226 5.93 -19.33 -24.09
CA TYR A 226 6.67 -19.69 -22.87
C TYR A 226 5.78 -19.68 -21.64
N ASN A 227 5.90 -20.73 -20.82
CA ASN A 227 5.27 -20.74 -19.50
C ASN A 227 6.01 -19.81 -18.54
N LEU A 228 5.29 -18.83 -18.00
CA LEU A 228 5.79 -17.85 -17.05
C LEU A 228 5.80 -18.38 -15.60
N VAL A 229 5.08 -19.48 -15.32
CA VAL A 229 5.03 -20.11 -14.00
C VAL A 229 6.36 -20.80 -13.71
N SER A 230 7.09 -20.26 -12.75
CA SER A 230 8.38 -20.77 -12.28
C SER A 230 8.29 -21.71 -11.09
N ALA A 231 7.12 -21.74 -10.43
CA ALA A 231 6.89 -22.46 -9.20
C ALA A 231 5.40 -22.60 -8.93
N VAL A 232 5.00 -23.75 -8.40
CA VAL A 232 3.70 -23.94 -7.75
C VAL A 232 3.96 -24.36 -6.30
N ILE A 233 3.28 -23.71 -5.36
CA ILE A 233 3.38 -23.99 -3.92
C ILE A 233 1.98 -24.32 -3.40
N PRO A 234 1.74 -25.55 -2.92
CA PRO A 234 0.50 -25.90 -2.23
C PRO A 234 0.33 -25.06 -0.97
N CYS A 235 -0.85 -24.47 -0.77
CA CYS A 235 -1.20 -23.62 0.36
C CYS A 235 -2.64 -23.91 0.79
N ALA A 236 -2.84 -24.74 1.83
CA ALA A 236 -4.13 -25.01 2.50
C ALA A 236 -5.39 -24.78 1.64
N GLY A 237 -5.65 -25.69 0.69
CA GLY A 237 -6.83 -25.63 -0.19
C GLY A 237 -6.68 -24.79 -1.46
N LYS A 238 -5.53 -24.16 -1.69
CA LYS A 238 -5.17 -23.41 -2.91
C LYS A 238 -3.72 -23.68 -3.34
N TYR A 239 -3.36 -23.14 -4.50
CA TYR A 239 -2.01 -23.18 -5.06
C TYR A 239 -1.51 -21.76 -5.33
N GLU A 240 -0.39 -21.38 -4.69
CA GLU A 240 0.34 -20.14 -4.99
C GLU A 240 1.28 -20.40 -6.18
N HIS A 241 1.08 -19.67 -7.28
CA HIS A 241 1.93 -19.72 -8.46
C HIS A 241 2.88 -18.53 -8.45
N ILE A 242 4.17 -18.78 -8.68
CA ILE A 242 5.18 -17.73 -8.79
C ILE A 242 5.49 -17.53 -10.27
N LEU A 243 5.09 -16.39 -10.80
CA LEU A 243 5.37 -15.99 -12.16
C LEU A 243 6.55 -15.03 -12.21
N TYR A 244 7.30 -15.07 -13.30
CA TYR A 244 8.19 -13.98 -13.66
C TYR A 244 7.72 -13.37 -14.97
N ILE A 245 7.39 -12.08 -14.94
CA ILE A 245 6.93 -11.32 -16.11
C ILE A 245 7.99 -10.28 -16.47
N ASP A 246 8.56 -10.39 -17.67
CA ASP A 246 9.46 -9.40 -18.28
C ASP A 246 8.69 -8.59 -19.31
N SER A 247 7.77 -7.75 -18.84
CA SER A 247 6.93 -6.95 -19.74
C SER A 247 7.76 -5.94 -20.52
N LEU A 248 7.39 -5.72 -21.78
CA LEU A 248 7.88 -4.59 -22.55
C LEU A 248 7.49 -3.26 -21.86
N PRO A 249 8.29 -2.18 -22.01
CA PRO A 249 7.90 -0.87 -21.50
C PRO A 249 6.54 -0.44 -22.04
N TYR A 250 5.69 0.13 -21.18
CA TYR A 250 4.42 0.75 -21.61
C TYR A 250 3.63 -0.13 -22.59
N SER A 251 3.41 -1.39 -22.25
CA SER A 251 2.89 -2.40 -23.16
C SER A 251 1.62 -3.06 -22.64
N ARG A 252 0.93 -3.76 -23.52
CA ARG A 252 -0.06 -4.78 -23.14
C ARG A 252 0.27 -6.12 -23.76
N GLU A 253 -0.09 -7.19 -23.08
CA GLU A 253 0.04 -8.56 -23.57
C GLU A 253 -1.12 -9.41 -23.04
N THR A 254 -1.59 -10.37 -23.83
CA THR A 254 -2.54 -11.38 -23.37
C THR A 254 -1.78 -12.66 -23.05
N LEU A 255 -1.96 -13.15 -21.82
CA LEU A 255 -1.40 -14.40 -21.33
C LEU A 255 -2.49 -15.46 -21.29
N VAL A 256 -2.21 -16.66 -21.78
CA VAL A 256 -3.16 -17.78 -21.77
C VAL A 256 -3.06 -18.52 -20.45
N LYS A 257 -4.19 -18.69 -19.75
CA LYS A 257 -4.28 -19.47 -18.52
C LYS A 257 -4.95 -20.81 -18.83
N LYS A 258 -4.27 -21.90 -18.51
CA LYS A 258 -4.79 -23.27 -18.69
C LYS A 258 -4.38 -24.15 -17.51
N SER A 259 -5.12 -25.22 -17.24
CA SER A 259 -4.72 -26.20 -16.22
C SER A 259 -3.35 -26.79 -16.58
N ALA A 260 -2.47 -26.92 -15.59
CA ALA A 260 -1.12 -27.42 -15.80
C ALA A 260 -1.14 -28.96 -15.88
N LEU A 261 -0.59 -29.52 -16.98
CA LEU A 261 -0.46 -30.97 -17.14
C LEU A 261 0.63 -31.55 -16.23
N ASN A 262 1.74 -30.81 -16.07
CA ASN A 262 2.86 -31.19 -15.23
C ASN A 262 3.25 -29.99 -14.36
N PRO A 263 2.53 -29.75 -13.25
CA PRO A 263 2.78 -28.61 -12.40
C PRO A 263 4.20 -28.68 -11.81
N ASN A 264 4.93 -27.57 -11.89
CA ASN A 264 6.26 -27.47 -11.28
C ASN A 264 6.13 -27.24 -9.76
N PHE A 265 5.73 -28.30 -9.05
CA PHE A 265 5.61 -28.28 -7.59
C PHE A 265 6.97 -28.02 -6.96
N SER A 266 7.00 -27.04 -6.08
CA SER A 266 8.23 -26.66 -5.40
C SER A 266 8.55 -27.65 -4.29
N VAL A 267 9.59 -28.46 -4.51
CA VAL A 267 10.22 -29.24 -3.43
C VAL A 267 11.32 -28.38 -2.80
N CYS A 268 11.21 -28.13 -1.50
CA CYS A 268 12.23 -27.41 -0.75
C CYS A 268 13.31 -28.40 -0.29
N ALA A 269 14.58 -28.07 -0.49
CA ALA A 269 15.67 -28.80 0.12
C ALA A 269 15.89 -28.26 1.54
N GLU A 270 15.74 -29.13 2.53
CA GLU A 270 16.12 -28.84 3.91
C GLU A 270 17.68 -28.87 4.02
N ASN A 271 18.25 -28.08 4.93
CA ASN A 271 19.70 -27.99 5.25
C ASN A 271 20.64 -27.16 4.37
N LYS A 272 20.24 -26.73 3.17
CA LYS A 272 21.03 -25.71 2.45
C LYS A 272 20.67 -24.31 2.98
N LYS A 273 21.69 -23.45 3.19
CA LYS A 273 21.53 -22.10 3.76
C LYS A 273 21.82 -20.97 2.76
N GLU A 274 22.04 -21.29 1.49
CA GLU A 274 22.39 -20.32 0.45
C GLU A 274 21.68 -20.63 -0.88
N VAL A 275 21.32 -19.58 -1.61
CA VAL A 275 20.92 -19.62 -3.00
C VAL A 275 21.68 -18.58 -3.82
N LYS A 276 21.90 -18.87 -5.12
CA LYS A 276 22.62 -17.97 -6.03
C LYS A 276 21.95 -17.90 -7.40
N LYS A 277 21.91 -16.70 -7.99
CA LYS A 277 21.51 -16.44 -9.36
C LYS A 277 22.39 -15.34 -9.96
N GLY A 278 23.11 -15.65 -11.04
CA GLY A 278 24.04 -14.69 -11.65
C GLY A 278 25.07 -14.19 -10.63
N SER A 279 25.21 -12.88 -10.51
CA SER A 279 26.11 -12.22 -9.55
C SER A 279 25.55 -12.11 -8.13
N MET A 280 24.28 -12.46 -7.89
CA MET A 280 23.63 -12.30 -6.60
C MET A 280 23.52 -13.63 -5.84
N SER A 281 23.94 -13.64 -4.57
CA SER A 281 23.68 -14.74 -3.64
C SER A 281 23.01 -14.26 -2.36
N LEU A 282 22.18 -15.14 -1.80
CA LEU A 282 21.45 -14.93 -0.56
C LEU A 282 21.81 -16.05 0.40
N SER A 283 22.29 -15.73 1.58
CA SER A 283 22.56 -16.71 2.62
C SER A 283 22.00 -16.29 3.97
N HIS A 284 21.72 -17.27 4.83
CA HIS A 284 21.27 -17.02 6.19
C HIS A 284 22.42 -17.19 7.19
N VAL A 285 22.69 -16.15 7.99
CA VAL A 285 23.72 -16.15 9.04
C VAL A 285 23.16 -15.44 10.28
N ASN A 286 23.12 -16.12 11.44
CA ASN A 286 22.71 -15.56 12.73
C ASN A 286 21.38 -14.78 12.68
N ASP A 287 20.34 -15.39 12.10
CA ASP A 287 19.00 -14.78 11.91
C ASP A 287 18.96 -13.54 11.00
N LYS A 288 20.03 -13.33 10.24
CA LYS A 288 20.15 -12.28 9.23
C LYS A 288 20.26 -12.90 7.85
N ILE A 289 19.74 -12.20 6.85
CA ILE A 289 19.93 -12.54 5.45
C ILE A 289 21.06 -11.69 4.90
N ILE A 290 22.13 -12.36 4.49
CA ILE A 290 23.25 -11.75 3.80
C ILE A 290 22.96 -11.76 2.32
N ILE A 291 22.98 -10.59 1.70
CA ILE A 291 22.79 -10.40 0.27
C ILE A 291 24.15 -10.00 -0.29
N ASN A 292 24.80 -10.90 -1.01
CA ASN A 292 26.04 -10.60 -1.72
C ASN A 292 25.72 -10.33 -3.18
N ASN A 293 26.25 -9.25 -3.71
CA ASN A 293 26.40 -9.08 -5.15
C ASN A 293 27.91 -9.02 -5.48
N SER A 294 28.26 -8.81 -6.75
CA SER A 294 29.68 -8.75 -7.17
C SER A 294 30.47 -7.58 -6.57
N THR A 295 29.81 -6.59 -5.98
CA THR A 295 30.41 -5.33 -5.53
C THR A 295 30.22 -5.03 -4.04
N GLU A 296 29.25 -5.66 -3.39
CA GLU A 296 28.78 -5.31 -2.06
C GLU A 296 28.22 -6.52 -1.31
N LYS A 297 28.39 -6.45 0.01
CA LYS A 297 27.72 -7.29 0.98
C LYS A 297 26.72 -6.42 1.73
N MET A 298 25.44 -6.70 1.56
CA MET A 298 24.35 -6.09 2.31
C MET A 298 23.87 -7.08 3.37
N CYS A 299 23.32 -6.54 4.45
CA CYS A 299 22.77 -7.33 5.53
C CYS A 299 21.33 -6.91 5.80
N PHE A 300 20.43 -7.87 5.78
CA PHE A 300 19.03 -7.67 6.06
C PHE A 300 18.64 -8.36 7.38
N SER A 301 17.88 -7.68 8.22
CA SER A 301 17.39 -8.23 9.50
C SER A 301 16.05 -7.62 9.91
N ILE A 302 15.36 -8.25 10.86
CA ILE A 302 14.28 -7.61 11.61
C ILE A 302 14.89 -7.07 12.89
N GLU A 303 14.69 -5.79 13.18
CA GLU A 303 15.18 -5.22 14.43
C GLU A 303 14.44 -5.79 15.64
N PRO A 304 15.11 -5.89 16.80
CA PRO A 304 14.42 -6.19 18.05
C PRO A 304 13.29 -5.19 18.30
N PHE A 305 12.11 -5.71 18.66
CA PHE A 305 10.93 -4.93 19.01
C PHE A 305 10.29 -5.48 20.29
N LYS A 306 9.40 -4.69 20.90
CA LYS A 306 8.65 -5.09 22.09
C LYS A 306 7.19 -5.37 21.76
N ILE A 307 6.61 -6.25 22.56
CA ILE A 307 5.21 -6.63 22.46
C ILE A 307 4.51 -6.57 23.81
N LEU A 308 3.18 -6.47 23.77
CA LEU A 308 2.28 -6.72 24.89
C LEU A 308 1.13 -7.58 24.36
N VAL A 309 1.09 -8.85 24.75
CA VAL A 309 0.01 -9.76 24.44
C VAL A 309 -1.14 -9.47 25.40
N LYS A 310 -2.27 -8.99 24.86
CA LYS A 310 -3.40 -8.53 25.67
C LYS A 310 -3.88 -9.64 26.60
N ARG A 311 -4.13 -9.29 27.87
CA ARG A 311 -4.59 -10.17 28.96
C ARG A 311 -3.55 -11.18 29.49
N LEU A 312 -2.40 -11.33 28.84
CA LEU A 312 -1.32 -12.22 29.28
C LEU A 312 -0.14 -11.44 29.85
N ASP A 313 0.23 -10.35 29.19
CA ASP A 313 1.33 -9.50 29.61
C ASP A 313 0.83 -8.35 30.50
N LYS A 314 1.60 -8.05 31.56
CA LYS A 314 1.34 -6.89 32.43
C LYS A 314 1.84 -5.57 31.84
N SER A 315 2.86 -5.62 30.99
CA SER A 315 3.51 -4.46 30.39
C SER A 315 4.25 -4.85 29.10
N LEU A 316 4.67 -3.85 28.31
CA LEU A 316 5.51 -4.09 27.13
C LEU A 316 6.81 -4.79 27.52
N ARG A 317 7.08 -5.92 26.87
CA ARG A 317 8.31 -6.69 27.04
C ARG A 317 8.99 -6.93 25.69
N PRO A 318 10.32 -7.12 25.63
CA PRO A 318 10.96 -7.62 24.43
C PRO A 318 10.30 -8.93 23.97
N CYS A 319 10.23 -9.15 22.65
CA CYS A 319 9.98 -10.48 22.11
C CYS A 319 10.99 -11.48 22.67
N ALA A 320 10.52 -12.68 23.02
CA ALA A 320 11.35 -13.78 23.51
C ALA A 320 11.36 -14.90 22.46
N PRO A 321 12.34 -14.92 21.53
CA PRO A 321 12.36 -15.92 20.47
C PRO A 321 12.48 -17.33 21.01
N GLU A 322 11.77 -18.27 20.40
CA GLU A 322 11.75 -19.68 20.78
C GLU A 322 12.30 -20.56 19.65
N GLY A 323 13.06 -21.58 20.02
CA GLY A 323 13.57 -22.59 19.09
C GLY A 323 14.63 -22.10 18.11
N GLU A 324 15.10 -23.02 17.28
CA GLU A 324 16.01 -22.73 16.18
C GLU A 324 15.26 -22.27 14.93
N SER A 325 15.94 -21.44 14.14
CA SER A 325 15.44 -20.98 12.85
C SER A 325 15.39 -22.10 11.82
N LYS A 326 14.23 -22.30 11.18
CA LYS A 326 14.08 -23.25 10.07
C LYS A 326 14.42 -22.55 8.76
N ILE A 327 15.40 -23.11 8.04
CA ILE A 327 15.83 -22.59 6.74
C ILE A 327 15.55 -23.64 5.69
N SER A 328 14.96 -23.20 4.59
CA SER A 328 14.76 -24.05 3.42
C SER A 328 15.10 -23.28 2.16
N VAL A 329 15.66 -23.98 1.18
CA VAL A 329 15.98 -23.37 -0.11
C VAL A 329 15.38 -24.15 -1.26
N ARG A 330 15.17 -23.44 -2.36
CA ARG A 330 14.74 -24.00 -3.62
C ARG A 330 15.68 -23.56 -4.71
N SER A 331 16.25 -24.54 -5.42
CA SER A 331 16.99 -24.30 -6.65
C SER A 331 16.03 -24.15 -7.84
N GLY A 332 16.43 -23.46 -8.89
CA GLY A 332 15.60 -23.29 -10.09
C GLY A 332 15.93 -22.02 -10.84
N LYS A 333 15.09 -21.67 -11.82
CA LYS A 333 15.27 -20.46 -12.64
C LYS A 333 15.34 -19.19 -11.78
N TYR A 334 14.50 -19.12 -10.75
CA TYR A 334 14.46 -18.09 -9.71
C TYR A 334 14.54 -18.78 -8.35
N PRO A 335 15.74 -18.92 -7.78
CA PRO A 335 15.93 -19.67 -6.56
C PRO A 335 15.34 -18.90 -5.36
N ILE A 336 14.89 -19.66 -4.36
CA ILE A 336 14.16 -19.14 -3.20
C ILE A 336 14.90 -19.52 -1.94
N LEU A 337 15.07 -18.57 -1.03
CA LEU A 337 15.47 -18.81 0.35
C LEU A 337 14.28 -18.48 1.26
N CYS A 338 13.87 -19.45 2.07
CA CYS A 338 12.83 -19.31 3.06
C CYS A 338 13.45 -19.42 4.46
N PHE A 339 13.05 -18.49 5.33
CA PHE A 339 13.48 -18.39 6.70
C PHE A 339 12.24 -18.32 7.58
N GLU A 340 12.12 -19.26 8.51
CA GLU A 340 11.01 -19.37 9.45
C GLU A 340 11.54 -19.32 10.87
N LYS A 341 10.94 -18.46 11.70
CA LYS A 341 11.35 -18.28 13.10
C LYS A 341 10.14 -17.92 13.95
N GLN A 342 10.07 -18.49 15.15
CA GLN A 342 9.15 -18.07 16.18
C GLN A 342 9.80 -16.91 16.96
N LEU A 343 9.31 -15.69 16.75
CA LEU A 343 9.86 -14.47 17.35
C LEU A 343 9.38 -14.31 18.80
N ASP A 344 8.23 -14.90 19.12
CA ASP A 344 7.65 -15.03 20.46
C ASP A 344 6.66 -16.20 20.45
N TYR A 345 6.23 -16.71 21.62
CA TYR A 345 5.19 -17.74 21.70
C TYR A 345 3.95 -17.41 20.85
N HIS A 346 3.56 -16.13 20.81
CA HIS A 346 2.41 -15.65 20.05
C HIS A 346 2.73 -15.00 18.70
N VAL A 347 3.99 -14.96 18.28
CA VAL A 347 4.43 -14.26 17.07
C VAL A 347 5.32 -15.16 16.22
N HIS A 348 4.78 -15.68 15.13
CA HIS A 348 5.51 -16.48 14.16
C HIS A 348 5.87 -15.65 12.93
N TYR A 349 7.04 -15.88 12.38
CA TYR A 349 7.56 -15.15 11.23
C TYR A 349 8.07 -16.08 10.15
N LYS A 350 7.74 -15.73 8.89
CA LYS A 350 8.25 -16.38 7.68
C LYS A 350 8.69 -15.32 6.68
N GLY A 351 9.99 -15.28 6.41
CA GLY A 351 10.59 -14.50 5.34
C GLY A 351 10.89 -15.36 4.12
N LYS A 352 10.39 -14.96 2.95
CA LYS A 352 10.65 -15.62 1.66
C LYS A 352 11.36 -14.66 0.73
N PHE A 353 12.55 -15.03 0.27
CA PHE A 353 13.42 -14.22 -0.57
C PHE A 353 13.63 -14.92 -1.90
N ILE A 354 13.42 -14.21 -3.00
CA ILE A 354 13.61 -14.72 -4.36
C ILE A 354 14.53 -13.77 -5.10
N THR A 355 15.53 -14.28 -5.82
CA THR A 355 16.41 -13.44 -6.64
C THR A 355 16.31 -13.79 -8.12
N ASP A 356 16.34 -12.78 -8.97
CA ASP A 356 16.50 -12.90 -10.43
C ASP A 356 17.95 -12.62 -10.89
N GLY A 357 18.85 -12.36 -9.94
CA GLY A 357 20.24 -11.97 -10.15
C GLY A 357 20.49 -10.46 -10.19
N LYS A 358 19.44 -9.64 -10.28
CA LYS A 358 19.51 -8.17 -10.26
C LYS A 358 18.88 -7.57 -9.00
N ALA A 359 17.79 -8.16 -8.54
CA ALA A 359 17.06 -7.73 -7.36
C ALA A 359 16.70 -8.92 -6.44
N VAL A 360 16.31 -8.60 -5.21
CA VAL A 360 15.76 -9.52 -4.23
C VAL A 360 14.31 -9.16 -3.97
N PHE A 361 13.40 -10.06 -4.28
CA PHE A 361 11.96 -9.96 -4.02
C PHE A 361 11.65 -10.69 -2.71
N ALA A 362 11.29 -9.94 -1.68
CA ALA A 362 10.99 -10.44 -0.35
C ALA A 362 9.49 -10.43 -0.07
N ARG A 363 9.01 -11.45 0.65
CA ARG A 363 7.67 -11.51 1.25
C ARG A 363 7.80 -11.92 2.69
N PHE A 364 7.33 -11.08 3.60
CA PHE A 364 7.27 -11.35 5.04
C PHE A 364 5.86 -11.69 5.41
N LYS A 365 5.71 -12.76 6.18
CA LYS A 365 4.46 -13.14 6.83
C LYS A 365 4.70 -13.19 8.32
N PHE A 366 3.87 -12.48 9.06
CA PHE A 366 3.76 -12.58 10.50
C PHE A 366 2.43 -13.22 10.83
N TYR A 367 2.41 -14.10 11.82
CA TYR A 367 1.18 -14.67 12.36
C TYR A 367 1.14 -14.40 13.86
N PHE A 368 0.13 -13.65 14.27
CA PHE A 368 -0.15 -13.31 15.66
C PHE A 368 -1.28 -14.20 16.17
N SER A 369 -0.96 -15.18 17.00
CA SER A 369 -1.95 -16.14 17.51
C SER A 369 -2.85 -15.55 18.61
N ALA A 370 -2.47 -14.40 19.16
CA ALA A 370 -3.25 -13.65 20.13
C ALA A 370 -3.20 -12.13 19.83
N PRO A 371 -4.24 -11.36 20.23
CA PRO A 371 -4.22 -9.90 20.12
C PRO A 371 -2.99 -9.28 20.79
N THR A 372 -2.11 -8.70 19.98
CA THR A 372 -0.78 -8.25 20.42
C THR A 372 -0.55 -6.79 20.05
N LEU A 373 -0.02 -6.00 20.99
CA LEU A 373 0.49 -4.66 20.72
C LEU A 373 1.96 -4.75 20.35
N VAL A 374 2.37 -4.03 19.32
CA VAL A 374 3.75 -3.94 18.82
C VAL A 374 4.24 -2.50 19.00
N ASP A 375 5.18 -2.34 19.93
CA ASP A 375 5.78 -1.09 20.42
C ASP A 375 4.85 0.13 20.56
N ALA A 376 3.95 0.05 21.53
CA ALA A 376 3.12 1.16 21.97
C ALA A 376 3.47 1.55 23.43
N LYS A 377 4.17 2.68 23.66
CA LYS A 377 4.32 3.23 25.02
C LYS A 377 2.92 3.49 25.58
N ILE A 378 2.56 2.82 26.67
CA ILE A 378 1.59 3.37 27.63
C ILE A 378 2.45 4.17 28.59
N PRO A 379 2.46 5.51 28.55
CA PRO A 379 3.29 6.26 29.47
C PRO A 379 2.71 6.13 30.88
N GLU A 380 3.37 5.38 31.76
CA GLU A 380 2.97 5.28 33.17
C GLU A 380 3.19 6.59 33.95
N ASN A 381 3.90 7.59 33.38
CA ASN A 381 4.12 8.87 34.08
C ASN A 381 4.63 10.02 33.20
N THR A 382 4.37 10.02 31.87
CA THR A 382 4.68 11.19 31.02
C THR A 382 3.42 11.71 30.35
N SER A 383 3.17 13.01 30.47
CA SER A 383 1.97 13.69 29.97
C SER A 383 1.86 13.75 28.44
N LYS A 384 2.77 13.08 27.70
CA LYS A 384 2.83 13.08 26.24
C LYS A 384 3.30 11.71 25.73
N PRO A 385 2.47 10.91 25.05
CA PRO A 385 2.95 9.74 24.33
C PRO A 385 3.90 10.21 23.22
N ASP A 386 5.17 9.81 23.29
CA ASP A 386 6.14 10.13 22.24
C ASP A 386 5.83 9.32 20.97
N PHE A 387 5.47 10.07 19.94
CA PHE A 387 4.85 9.66 18.70
C PHE A 387 5.91 9.26 17.65
N ALA A 388 6.66 8.18 17.91
CA ALA A 388 7.72 7.69 17.03
C ALA A 388 7.24 6.56 16.08
N PRO A 389 7.56 6.55 14.78
CA PRO A 389 7.13 5.54 13.78
C PRO A 389 7.83 4.15 13.90
N GLY A 390 8.13 3.70 15.13
CA GLY A 390 8.82 2.44 15.47
C GLY A 390 8.02 1.16 15.16
N GLY A 391 8.07 0.15 16.03
CA GLY A 391 7.39 -1.13 15.80
C GLY A 391 8.27 -2.17 15.13
N ILE A 392 7.69 -2.98 14.23
CA ILE A 392 8.46 -3.96 13.46
C ILE A 392 9.20 -3.22 12.35
N ILE A 393 10.54 -3.24 12.38
CA ILE A 393 11.37 -2.63 11.35
C ILE A 393 12.17 -3.71 10.63
N ALA A 394 11.98 -3.78 9.31
CA ALA A 394 12.80 -4.52 8.38
C ALA A 394 14.01 -3.67 7.98
N LEU A 395 15.17 -3.94 8.57
CA LEU A 395 16.39 -3.15 8.39
C LEU A 395 17.31 -3.76 7.33
N LEU A 396 17.72 -2.91 6.39
CA LEU A 396 18.76 -3.17 5.40
C LEU A 396 19.97 -2.29 5.67
N GLU A 397 21.08 -2.92 6.04
CA GLU A 397 22.42 -2.33 5.98
C GLU A 397 22.91 -2.46 4.54
N THR A 398 22.97 -1.35 3.82
CA THR A 398 23.24 -1.34 2.37
C THR A 398 24.72 -1.51 2.02
N GLY A 399 25.63 -1.36 2.99
CA GLY A 399 27.07 -1.32 2.74
C GLY A 399 27.56 -0.05 2.02
N THR A 400 26.65 0.87 1.65
CA THR A 400 26.95 2.16 1.03
C THR A 400 26.36 3.31 1.81
N LYS A 401 27.22 4.22 2.25
CA LYS A 401 26.83 5.51 2.83
C LYS A 401 26.55 6.51 1.72
N GLY A 402 25.61 7.42 1.95
CA GLY A 402 25.28 8.38 0.90
C GLY A 402 24.08 9.25 1.20
N ASP A 403 23.57 9.81 0.12
CA ASP A 403 22.37 10.64 0.10
C ASP A 403 21.13 9.76 0.14
N ILE A 404 20.11 10.21 0.88
CA ILE A 404 18.81 9.56 0.92
C ILE A 404 17.87 10.25 -0.05
N ILE A 405 17.29 9.51 -0.97
CA ILE A 405 16.32 10.02 -1.96
C ILE A 405 15.05 9.19 -1.83
N TYR A 406 13.89 9.82 -1.93
CA TYR A 406 12.63 9.10 -1.77
C TYR A 406 11.47 9.67 -2.59
N ASP A 407 10.53 8.77 -2.82
CA ASP A 407 9.38 8.95 -3.71
C ASP A 407 8.35 9.90 -3.10
N VAL A 408 8.03 10.95 -3.86
CA VAL A 408 7.01 11.96 -3.52
C VAL A 408 6.04 12.14 -4.69
N PRO A 409 4.87 12.76 -4.49
CA PRO A 409 3.95 13.01 -5.59
C PRO A 409 4.64 13.73 -6.75
N PHE A 410 4.58 13.12 -7.94
CA PHE A 410 5.14 13.64 -9.19
C PHE A 410 6.67 13.78 -9.24
N GLY A 411 7.44 13.16 -8.33
CA GLY A 411 8.90 13.25 -8.38
C GLY A 411 9.62 12.48 -7.30
N GLU A 412 10.89 12.82 -7.14
CA GLU A 412 11.78 12.32 -6.09
C GLU A 412 12.34 13.53 -5.34
N THR A 413 12.57 13.38 -4.04
CA THR A 413 13.22 14.44 -3.26
C THR A 413 14.46 13.91 -2.55
N LEU A 414 15.49 14.74 -2.50
CA LEU A 414 16.67 14.52 -1.66
C LEU A 414 16.32 14.86 -0.21
N HIS A 415 16.59 13.93 0.71
CA HIS A 415 16.49 14.20 2.13
C HIS A 415 17.73 15.00 2.59
N LYS A 416 17.51 16.05 3.38
CA LYS A 416 18.58 16.96 3.79
C LYS A 416 19.44 16.40 4.91
N ASN A 417 18.84 15.65 5.84
CA ASN A 417 19.58 15.06 6.95
C ASN A 417 20.22 13.73 6.56
N LYS A 418 21.49 13.54 6.92
CA LYS A 418 22.20 12.27 6.77
C LYS A 418 22.18 11.42 8.04
N ASP A 419 21.78 11.97 9.18
CA ASP A 419 21.59 11.24 10.43
C ASP A 419 20.33 10.40 10.42
N ARG A 420 20.14 9.61 11.48
CA ARG A 420 18.98 8.74 11.63
C ARG A 420 17.70 9.56 11.75
N CYS A 421 16.74 9.27 10.89
CA CYS A 421 15.42 9.88 10.91
C CYS A 421 14.36 8.94 10.30
N PHE A 422 13.12 9.43 10.23
CA PHE A 422 12.04 8.74 9.55
C PHE A 422 11.38 9.65 8.51
N ILE A 423 11.11 9.07 7.34
CA ILE A 423 10.51 9.72 6.18
C ILE A 423 9.22 9.01 5.76
N ALA A 424 8.31 9.76 5.16
CA ALA A 424 7.16 9.22 4.45
C ALA A 424 7.45 9.24 2.94
N ALA A 425 7.56 8.06 2.33
CA ALA A 425 7.73 7.90 0.90
C ALA A 425 6.52 7.19 0.29
N LEU A 426 6.16 7.48 -0.96
CA LEU A 426 5.01 6.86 -1.60
C LEU A 426 5.22 5.36 -1.83
N THR A 427 6.37 4.97 -2.39
CA THR A 427 6.64 3.57 -2.70
C THR A 427 8.05 3.11 -2.34
N HIS A 428 9.04 3.98 -2.36
CA HIS A 428 10.43 3.57 -2.22
C HIS A 428 11.35 4.65 -1.66
N THR A 429 12.52 4.21 -1.20
CA THR A 429 13.64 5.05 -0.77
C THR A 429 14.96 4.48 -1.31
N ILE A 430 15.94 5.34 -1.51
CA ILE A 430 17.24 5.06 -2.11
C ILE A 430 18.33 5.59 -1.19
N CYS A 431 19.33 4.77 -0.89
CA CYS A 431 20.62 5.24 -0.37
C CYS A 431 21.61 5.26 -1.53
N ALA A 432 22.02 6.46 -1.96
CA ALA A 432 22.89 6.68 -3.11
C ALA A 432 24.27 7.22 -2.69
N GLY A 433 25.31 6.42 -2.88
CA GLY A 433 26.69 6.86 -2.85
C GLY A 433 27.11 7.54 -4.16
N SER A 434 28.41 7.78 -4.34
CA SER A 434 28.95 8.44 -5.53
C SER A 434 28.77 7.63 -6.82
N ASP A 435 28.92 6.31 -6.75
CA ASP A 435 29.01 5.40 -7.90
C ASP A 435 28.23 4.11 -7.71
N LYS A 436 27.50 3.97 -6.60
CA LYS A 436 26.70 2.80 -6.26
C LYS A 436 25.66 3.15 -5.20
N GLY A 437 24.72 2.25 -4.98
CA GLY A 437 23.71 2.43 -3.95
C GLY A 437 22.70 1.29 -3.91
N CYS A 438 21.66 1.48 -3.11
CA CYS A 438 20.61 0.51 -2.95
C CYS A 438 19.23 1.19 -2.91
N LEU A 439 18.28 0.58 -3.62
CA LEU A 439 16.87 0.91 -3.60
C LEU A 439 16.13 -0.10 -2.68
N LEU A 440 15.27 0.42 -1.82
CA LEU A 440 14.29 -0.34 -1.05
C LEU A 440 12.88 0.10 -1.44
N SER A 441 12.12 -0.80 -2.07
CA SER A 441 10.78 -0.52 -2.59
C SER A 441 9.72 -1.37 -1.89
N SER A 442 8.69 -0.72 -1.38
CA SER A 442 7.51 -1.34 -0.80
C SER A 442 6.49 -1.69 -1.89
N ALA A 443 6.12 -2.97 -1.98
CA ALA A 443 4.97 -3.44 -2.77
C ALA A 443 3.76 -3.78 -1.87
N GLY A 444 3.93 -3.70 -0.55
CA GLY A 444 2.93 -4.01 0.47
C GLY A 444 2.17 -2.79 1.02
N GLY A 445 2.51 -1.59 0.57
CA GLY A 445 1.85 -0.34 1.00
C GLY A 445 2.54 0.39 2.15
N VAL A 446 3.73 -0.05 2.59
CA VAL A 446 4.52 0.71 3.57
C VAL A 446 4.97 2.03 2.98
N GLN A 447 4.67 3.12 3.69
CA GLN A 447 5.13 4.48 3.38
C GLN A 447 6.14 5.01 4.40
N SER A 448 6.18 4.43 5.60
CA SER A 448 7.09 4.85 6.65
C SER A 448 8.43 4.14 6.53
N PHE A 449 9.49 4.91 6.33
CA PHE A 449 10.86 4.39 6.27
C PHE A 449 11.73 5.05 7.33
N ARG A 450 12.56 4.26 7.99
CA ARG A 450 13.70 4.76 8.77
C ARG A 450 14.90 4.86 7.84
N VAL A 451 15.65 5.95 7.90
CA VAL A 451 16.81 6.15 7.03
C VAL A 451 17.99 6.68 7.83
N TRP A 452 19.20 6.28 7.44
CA TRP A 452 20.44 6.80 8.02
C TRP A 452 21.52 6.84 6.93
N GLY A 453 21.55 7.92 6.15
CA GLY A 453 22.48 8.07 5.02
C GLY A 453 23.96 7.97 5.43
N ALA A 454 24.32 8.52 6.60
CA ALA A 454 25.67 8.49 7.15
C ALA A 454 26.15 7.07 7.54
N LYS A 455 25.24 6.12 7.76
CA LYS A 455 25.55 4.70 7.99
C LYS A 455 25.19 3.78 6.83
N GLY A 456 24.42 4.26 5.86
CA GLY A 456 23.94 3.45 4.76
C GLY A 456 22.85 2.48 5.17
N GLU A 457 21.92 2.91 6.02
CA GLU A 457 20.81 2.06 6.49
C GLU A 457 19.48 2.54 5.90
N LEU A 458 18.68 1.56 5.44
CA LEU A 458 17.29 1.73 5.02
C LEU A 458 16.42 0.75 5.80
N GLY A 459 15.50 1.27 6.60
CA GLY A 459 14.54 0.51 7.39
C GLY A 459 13.12 0.71 6.86
N MET A 460 12.35 -0.36 6.75
CA MET A 460 10.94 -0.31 6.40
C MET A 460 10.10 -0.59 7.64
N CYS A 461 9.25 0.37 8.02
CA CYS A 461 8.39 0.24 9.19
C CYS A 461 7.16 -0.60 8.82
N LEU A 462 7.17 -1.87 9.19
CA LEU A 462 6.14 -2.86 8.86
C LEU A 462 4.92 -2.80 9.79
N GLY A 463 4.77 -1.74 10.58
CA GLY A 463 3.64 -1.58 11.49
C GLY A 463 4.06 -1.33 12.93
N ARG A 464 3.32 -0.44 13.57
CA ARG A 464 3.35 -0.15 15.01
C ARG A 464 1.92 -0.06 15.54
N SER A 465 1.70 -0.56 16.75
CA SER A 465 0.46 -0.33 17.48
C SER A 465 0.39 1.10 18.01
N GLU A 466 -0.77 1.73 17.90
CA GLU A 466 -1.07 3.00 18.55
C GLU A 466 -1.90 2.73 19.81
N THR A 467 -1.51 3.31 20.94
CA THR A 467 -2.20 3.19 22.25
C THR A 467 -3.02 4.42 22.63
N SER A 468 -3.03 5.46 21.80
CA SER A 468 -3.76 6.70 22.08
C SER A 468 -4.13 7.42 20.79
N GLY A 469 -5.42 7.53 20.48
CA GLY A 469 -5.90 8.44 19.44
C GLY A 469 -5.69 9.89 19.88
N GLY A 470 -4.95 10.67 19.09
CA GLY A 470 -4.86 12.13 19.26
C GLY A 470 -4.35 12.64 20.61
N ARG A 471 -4.27 13.96 20.75
CA ARG A 471 -3.62 14.64 21.89
C ARG A 471 -4.34 14.54 23.24
N ARG A 472 -5.49 13.86 23.34
CA ARG A 472 -6.28 13.79 24.58
C ARG A 472 -7.05 12.47 24.68
N LYS A 473 -6.94 11.80 25.83
CA LYS A 473 -7.98 10.87 26.32
C LYS A 473 -9.30 11.62 26.26
N MET A 474 -10.28 11.02 25.60
CA MET A 474 -11.66 11.27 26.01
C MET A 474 -11.76 10.55 27.39
N ASN A 475 -12.35 11.17 28.45
CA ASN A 475 -12.85 10.51 29.69
C ASN A 475 -14.40 10.58 30.04
N TYR A 476 -15.24 9.50 30.22
CA TYR A 476 -16.74 9.31 30.08
C TYR A 476 -17.21 8.91 31.45
N SER A 477 -17.74 9.85 32.19
CA SER A 477 -18.36 9.61 33.49
C SER A 477 -19.61 10.45 33.58
N ILE A 478 -20.66 9.95 34.22
CA ILE A 478 -21.88 10.72 34.52
C ILE A 478 -21.75 11.20 35.97
N GLY A 479 -21.60 12.51 36.16
CA GLY A 479 -21.73 13.17 37.45
C GLY A 479 -23.20 13.28 37.89
N ASN A 480 -23.44 13.68 39.14
CA ASN A 480 -24.77 13.72 39.75
C ASN A 480 -25.71 14.83 39.23
N ASP A 481 -25.39 15.51 38.13
CA ASP A 481 -26.24 16.52 37.49
C ASP A 481 -26.36 16.31 35.96
N VAL A 482 -27.35 16.96 35.34
CA VAL A 482 -27.70 16.80 33.91
C VAL A 482 -26.59 17.30 32.97
N TYR A 483 -25.53 17.90 33.50
CA TYR A 483 -24.34 18.35 32.76
C TYR A 483 -23.12 17.47 33.01
N GLY A 484 -23.28 16.41 33.80
CA GLY A 484 -22.20 15.58 34.29
C GLY A 484 -21.72 14.53 33.32
N VAL A 485 -22.12 14.48 32.03
CA VAL A 485 -21.58 13.50 31.07
C VAL A 485 -20.19 13.97 30.61
N LYS A 486 -19.14 13.51 31.27
CA LYS A 486 -17.80 13.48 30.66
C LYS A 486 -17.80 12.41 29.57
N ALA A 487 -16.79 12.38 28.68
CA ALA A 487 -16.60 11.39 27.60
C ALA A 487 -15.27 10.56 27.41
N ASP A 488 -15.13 9.21 27.67
CA ASP A 488 -14.04 8.13 27.88
C ASP A 488 -14.19 7.14 26.76
N GLU A 489 -13.86 7.58 25.57
CA GLU A 489 -13.46 6.59 24.58
C GLU A 489 -12.10 6.06 25.03
N ASP A 490 -12.10 4.83 25.54
CA ASP A 490 -10.91 4.00 25.67
C ASP A 490 -10.43 3.70 24.24
N TRP A 491 -9.71 4.67 23.66
CA TRP A 491 -9.36 4.70 22.25
C TRP A 491 -8.63 3.42 21.83
N TYR A 492 -8.98 2.95 20.62
CA TYR A 492 -8.54 1.70 20.04
C TYR A 492 -7.02 1.55 20.07
N ASN A 493 -6.58 0.57 20.85
CA ASN A 493 -5.28 -0.02 20.67
C ASN A 493 -5.26 -0.75 19.32
N GLU A 494 -4.54 -0.24 18.31
CA GLU A 494 -4.36 -0.96 17.04
C GLU A 494 -3.53 -2.22 17.28
N ILE A 495 -4.22 -3.35 17.39
CA ILE A 495 -3.62 -4.66 17.65
C ILE A 495 -3.23 -5.37 16.37
N PHE A 496 -2.18 -6.17 16.47
CA PHE A 496 -1.87 -7.22 15.53
C PHE A 496 -2.61 -8.49 15.95
N TYR A 497 -3.32 -9.11 15.00
CA TYR A 497 -4.00 -10.38 15.18
C TYR A 497 -4.15 -11.10 13.83
N GLY A 498 -3.88 -12.40 13.80
CA GLY A 498 -3.93 -13.20 12.57
C GLY A 498 -2.72 -13.01 11.66
N GLU A 499 -2.90 -13.27 10.36
CA GLU A 499 -1.83 -13.14 9.36
C GLU A 499 -1.68 -11.69 8.89
N TYR A 500 -0.44 -11.19 8.95
CA TYR A 500 -0.02 -9.90 8.41
C TYR A 500 1.12 -10.12 7.41
N SER A 501 0.96 -9.66 6.17
CA SER A 501 1.90 -9.92 5.09
C SER A 501 2.42 -8.63 4.44
N GLN A 502 3.72 -8.56 4.19
CA GLN A 502 4.38 -7.43 3.53
C GLN A 502 5.30 -7.89 2.39
N ASP A 503 5.14 -7.27 1.21
CA ASP A 503 5.96 -7.52 0.02
C ASP A 503 6.87 -6.33 -0.25
N PHE A 504 8.13 -6.60 -0.60
CA PHE A 504 9.08 -5.55 -0.94
C PHE A 504 10.23 -6.05 -1.81
N VAL A 505 10.99 -5.11 -2.37
CA VAL A 505 12.10 -5.37 -3.27
C VAL A 505 13.34 -4.60 -2.83
N ILE A 506 14.48 -5.29 -2.83
CA ILE A 506 15.80 -4.72 -2.62
C ILE A 506 16.54 -4.79 -3.96
N MET A 507 17.04 -3.66 -4.45
CA MET A 507 17.82 -3.61 -5.69
C MET A 507 19.09 -2.80 -5.50
N PRO A 508 20.27 -3.45 -5.40
CA PRO A 508 21.54 -2.75 -5.50
C PRO A 508 21.77 -2.26 -6.93
N PHE A 509 22.50 -1.16 -7.08
CA PHE A 509 22.87 -0.61 -8.38
C PHE A 509 24.27 -0.01 -8.37
N THR A 510 24.85 0.12 -9.57
CA THR A 510 26.10 0.84 -9.84
C THR A 510 25.87 1.96 -10.84
N GLY A 511 26.71 3.00 -10.75
CA GLY A 511 26.57 4.27 -11.45
C GLY A 511 25.57 5.23 -10.80
N SER A 512 25.37 6.37 -11.47
CA SER A 512 24.40 7.39 -11.07
C SER A 512 22.97 6.84 -11.11
N TRP A 513 22.23 7.04 -10.02
CA TRP A 513 20.83 6.60 -9.89
C TRP A 513 19.92 7.27 -10.94
N GLN A 514 20.20 8.52 -11.33
CA GLN A 514 19.47 9.23 -12.38
C GLN A 514 19.66 8.55 -13.74
N LYS A 515 20.92 8.28 -14.12
CA LYS A 515 21.25 7.66 -15.41
C LYS A 515 20.72 6.24 -15.54
N LYS A 516 20.64 5.51 -14.41
CA LYS A 516 20.08 4.15 -14.35
C LYS A 516 18.57 4.12 -14.20
N ASN A 517 17.91 5.28 -14.07
CA ASN A 517 16.47 5.38 -13.89
C ASN A 517 15.94 4.57 -12.69
N ILE A 518 16.72 4.57 -11.60
CA ILE A 518 16.40 3.79 -10.39
C ILE A 518 15.03 4.14 -9.79
N PRO A 519 14.59 5.41 -9.71
CA PRO A 519 13.31 5.72 -9.09
C PRO A 519 12.10 5.16 -9.84
N THR A 520 12.16 5.21 -11.17
CA THR A 520 11.11 4.62 -12.00
C THR A 520 11.07 3.09 -11.85
N GLN A 521 12.23 2.43 -11.68
CA GLN A 521 12.28 1.02 -11.33
C GLN A 521 11.68 0.74 -9.94
N GLY A 522 11.89 1.62 -8.96
CA GLY A 522 11.22 1.57 -7.65
C GLY A 522 9.71 1.53 -7.77
N ARG A 523 9.12 2.49 -8.47
CA ARG A 523 7.66 2.47 -8.72
C ARG A 523 7.22 1.22 -9.50
N ALA A 524 8.02 0.75 -10.46
CA ALA A 524 7.75 -0.48 -11.19
C ALA A 524 7.76 -1.73 -10.29
N PHE A 525 8.65 -1.81 -9.29
CA PHE A 525 8.65 -2.91 -8.33
C PHE A 525 7.44 -2.87 -7.39
N ALA A 526 7.11 -1.67 -6.91
CA ALA A 526 5.96 -1.46 -6.03
C ALA A 526 4.63 -1.84 -6.70
N LEU A 527 4.42 -1.41 -7.94
CA LEU A 527 3.11 -1.47 -8.61
C LEU A 527 3.04 -2.54 -9.69
N GLY A 528 4.09 -2.64 -10.50
CA GLY A 528 4.30 -3.57 -11.63
C GLY A 528 3.16 -3.65 -12.64
N PRO A 529 3.17 -4.68 -13.52
CA PRO A 529 2.10 -4.80 -14.51
C PRO A 529 0.78 -5.15 -13.81
N ARG A 530 -0.27 -4.49 -14.26
CA ARG A 530 -1.63 -4.80 -13.84
C ARG A 530 -2.11 -6.06 -14.56
N LEU A 531 -2.58 -7.04 -13.81
CA LEU A 531 -3.14 -8.28 -14.34
C LEU A 531 -4.67 -8.23 -14.24
N VAL A 532 -5.35 -8.42 -15.36
CA VAL A 532 -6.82 -8.42 -15.44
C VAL A 532 -7.30 -9.71 -16.11
N GLU A 533 -7.96 -10.57 -15.35
CA GLU A 533 -8.51 -11.83 -15.86
C GLU A 533 -9.74 -11.62 -16.74
N SER A 534 -9.84 -12.42 -17.80
CA SER A 534 -10.98 -12.45 -18.70
C SER A 534 -11.12 -13.78 -19.44
N ILE A 535 -12.10 -13.87 -20.34
CA ILE A 535 -12.39 -15.08 -21.13
C ILE A 535 -12.40 -14.69 -22.62
N TYR A 536 -11.33 -14.97 -23.38
CA TYR A 536 -11.19 -14.54 -24.79
C TYR A 536 -10.37 -15.49 -25.69
N ASP A 537 -10.36 -15.17 -26.98
CA ASP A 537 -9.47 -15.74 -27.99
C ASP A 537 -8.01 -15.25 -27.76
N PRO A 538 -7.04 -16.16 -27.58
CA PRO A 538 -5.71 -15.87 -27.04
C PRO A 538 -4.75 -15.03 -27.90
N GLN A 539 -5.11 -14.55 -29.10
CA GLN A 539 -4.15 -13.98 -30.04
C GLN A 539 -4.09 -12.45 -30.05
N CYS A 540 -3.76 -11.83 -28.91
CA CYS A 540 -3.27 -10.44 -28.92
C CYS A 540 -1.76 -10.45 -28.63
N PRO A 541 -0.89 -10.21 -29.63
CA PRO A 541 0.54 -10.17 -29.41
C PRO A 541 0.90 -9.03 -28.45
N ALA A 542 2.06 -9.13 -27.80
CA ALA A 542 2.58 -8.04 -26.99
C ALA A 542 2.69 -6.76 -27.83
N GLU A 543 1.95 -5.72 -27.43
CA GLU A 543 1.86 -4.44 -28.13
C GLU A 543 2.44 -3.34 -27.26
N THR A 544 3.37 -2.56 -27.82
CA THR A 544 3.87 -1.34 -27.17
C THR A 544 2.85 -0.23 -27.35
N LEU A 545 2.35 0.32 -26.25
CA LEU A 545 1.35 1.38 -26.23
C LEU A 545 1.98 2.77 -26.36
N TYR A 546 3.13 2.98 -25.71
CA TYR A 546 3.89 4.23 -25.78
C TYR A 546 5.39 3.97 -25.85
N CYS A 547 6.09 4.80 -26.61
CA CYS A 547 7.55 4.91 -26.53
C CYS A 547 7.86 6.26 -25.89
N LEU A 548 8.38 6.25 -24.65
CA LEU A 548 8.73 7.48 -23.95
C LEU A 548 10.21 7.80 -24.15
N LYS A 549 10.51 9.07 -24.40
CA LYS A 549 11.86 9.61 -24.37
C LYS A 549 11.87 10.94 -23.61
N PRO A 550 12.77 11.15 -22.63
CA PRO A 550 13.77 10.18 -22.15
C PRO A 550 13.16 9.06 -21.28
N ASP A 551 13.88 7.95 -21.14
CA ASP A 551 13.41 6.73 -20.43
C ASP A 551 13.09 6.95 -18.94
N ASN A 552 13.57 8.05 -18.36
CA ASN A 552 13.32 8.46 -16.97
C ASN A 552 12.06 9.30 -16.77
N VAL A 553 11.19 9.40 -17.77
CA VAL A 553 9.86 10.02 -17.67
C VAL A 553 8.79 8.96 -17.46
N MET A 554 7.78 9.28 -16.66
CA MET A 554 6.60 8.44 -16.45
C MET A 554 5.31 9.14 -16.85
N ILE A 555 4.38 8.40 -17.46
CA ILE A 555 3.01 8.83 -17.65
C ILE A 555 2.27 8.75 -16.31
N ALA A 556 1.89 9.90 -15.75
CA ALA A 556 1.03 9.98 -14.56
C ALA A 556 -0.43 9.59 -14.89
N GLY A 557 -0.89 9.85 -16.11
CA GLY A 557 -2.18 9.43 -16.63
C GLY A 557 -2.38 9.85 -18.08
N ALA A 558 -3.23 9.13 -18.81
CA ALA A 558 -3.67 9.49 -20.15
C ALA A 558 -5.16 9.20 -20.26
N PHE A 559 -5.94 10.15 -20.75
CA PHE A 559 -7.38 9.99 -20.92
C PHE A 559 -7.80 10.60 -22.27
N PRO A 560 -8.82 10.03 -22.94
CA PRO A 560 -9.35 10.62 -24.16
C PRO A 560 -9.72 12.08 -23.92
N GLN A 561 -9.29 12.97 -24.80
CA GLN A 561 -9.73 14.36 -24.75
C GLN A 561 -11.23 14.40 -25.09
N ASP A 562 -12.08 14.55 -24.08
CA ASP A 562 -13.44 15.08 -24.27
C ASP A 562 -13.44 16.63 -24.26
N ARG A 563 -12.26 17.28 -24.25
CA ARG A 563 -12.07 18.73 -24.11
C ARG A 563 -11.07 19.31 -25.13
N PRO A 564 -11.26 20.52 -25.66
CA PRO A 564 -10.16 21.41 -26.04
C PRO A 564 -9.43 21.90 -24.77
N PRO A 565 -8.14 22.28 -24.85
CA PRO A 565 -7.44 22.88 -23.72
C PRO A 565 -8.04 24.26 -23.44
N ASN A 566 -8.37 24.53 -22.18
CA ASN A 566 -9.00 25.74 -21.62
C ASN A 566 -10.53 25.65 -21.44
N ALA A 567 -10.95 25.40 -20.19
CA ALA A 567 -12.22 25.82 -19.60
C ALA A 567 -12.01 26.03 -18.11
#